data_AF-A0A640MI31-F1
#
_entry.id   AF-A0A640MI31-F1
#
_cell.length_a   1.000
_cell.length_b   1.000
_cell.length_c   1.000
_cell.angle_alpha   90.00
_cell.angle_beta   90.00
_cell.angle_gamma   90.00
#
_symmetry.space_group_name_H-M   'P 1'
#
loop_
_entity.id
_entity.type
_entity.pdbx_description
1 polymer ?
#
loop_
_entity_poly.entity_id
_entity_poly.type
_entity_poly.pdbx_seq_one_letter_code
_entity_poly.pdbx_strand_id
1 'polypeptide(L)'
;MNKLNTKLLIGYILLGALIIAVAREYGFFAFVILVGFLVFVLYRKKKNAADKSDQMPYLTKDKEAHYRELGLSPQEIDFFRSTMSTAKKQIIQLQENMNRSTKLRAIDLRNDTTKVSKALFKELVKEPKKLHLANHFLYTHLPNIVDLTSKHLEIEQHEVKNKQTYEKLEESAQIIDQLSKLVKNDYEEIVSDDLDDLDVEMSIAKSSLSQKAATEESPQVNEDQQ
;
A
#
# COMPACT_ATOMS: atom_id res chain seq x y z
N MET A 1 -15.43 -25.03 -28.85
CA MET A 1 -14.51 -26.18 -28.67
C MET A 1 -13.11 -25.65 -28.38
N ASN A 2 -12.70 -25.63 -27.11
CA ASN A 2 -11.37 -25.14 -26.73
C ASN A 2 -10.29 -26.11 -27.22
N LYS A 3 -9.34 -25.62 -28.03
CA LYS A 3 -8.13 -26.37 -28.38
C LYS A 3 -7.33 -26.61 -27.10
N LEU A 4 -7.43 -27.81 -26.57
CA LEU A 4 -6.67 -28.26 -25.41
C LEU A 4 -5.19 -28.11 -25.74
N ASN A 5 -4.48 -27.33 -24.93
CA ASN A 5 -3.11 -26.92 -25.19
C ASN A 5 -2.19 -28.14 -25.05
N THR A 6 -1.87 -28.80 -26.18
CA THR A 6 -1.25 -30.13 -26.25
C THR A 6 0.08 -30.19 -25.48
N LYS A 7 0.78 -29.04 -25.37
CA LYS A 7 2.02 -28.90 -24.60
C LYS A 7 1.80 -29.06 -23.08
N LEU A 8 0.67 -28.57 -22.55
CA LEU A 8 0.30 -28.75 -21.14
C LEU A 8 -0.08 -30.21 -20.87
N LEU A 9 -0.79 -30.86 -21.79
CA LEU A 9 -1.16 -32.28 -21.68
C LEU A 9 0.09 -33.18 -21.61
N ILE A 10 1.07 -32.94 -22.51
CA ILE A 10 2.35 -33.64 -22.52
C ILE A 10 3.11 -33.39 -21.21
N GLY A 11 3.06 -32.16 -20.69
CA GLY A 11 3.65 -31.81 -19.39
C GLY A 11 3.06 -32.62 -18.22
N TYR A 12 1.73 -32.77 -18.16
CA TYR A 12 1.08 -33.57 -17.11
C TYR A 12 1.38 -35.07 -17.23
N ILE A 13 1.49 -35.60 -18.45
CA ILE A 13 1.86 -37.00 -18.68
C ILE A 13 3.29 -37.28 -18.21
N LEU A 14 4.23 -36.39 -18.54
CA LEU A 14 5.63 -36.50 -18.08
C LEU A 14 5.74 -36.35 -16.56
N LEU A 15 4.95 -35.46 -15.96
CA LEU A 15 4.90 -35.27 -14.51
C LEU A 15 4.33 -36.52 -13.80
N GLY A 16 3.28 -37.12 -14.35
CA GLY A 16 2.70 -38.36 -13.84
C GLY A 16 3.66 -39.55 -13.92
N ALA A 17 4.38 -39.69 -15.05
CA ALA A 17 5.39 -40.73 -15.22
C ALA A 17 6.57 -40.57 -14.24
N LEU A 18 7.00 -39.32 -13.99
CA LEU A 18 8.05 -39.00 -13.00
C LEU A 18 7.60 -39.37 -11.57
N ILE A 19 6.34 -39.06 -11.21
CA ILE A 19 5.77 -39.39 -9.91
C ILE A 19 5.71 -40.91 -9.70
N ILE A 20 5.28 -41.67 -10.72
CA ILE A 20 5.21 -43.14 -10.66
C ILE A 20 6.61 -43.76 -10.54
N ALA A 21 7.60 -43.24 -11.27
CA ALA A 21 8.98 -43.71 -11.20
C ALA A 21 9.59 -43.46 -9.80
N VAL A 22 9.41 -42.26 -9.25
CA VAL A 22 9.92 -41.89 -7.91
C VAL A 22 9.22 -42.68 -6.80
N ALA A 23 7.90 -42.93 -6.92
CA ALA A 23 7.15 -43.72 -5.94
C ALA A 23 7.60 -45.19 -5.89
N ARG A 24 8.09 -45.75 -7.01
CA ARG A 24 8.57 -47.14 -7.12
C ARG A 24 9.89 -47.38 -6.41
N GLU A 25 10.72 -46.34 -6.30
CA GLU A 25 12.10 -46.44 -5.81
C GLU A 25 12.30 -45.85 -4.40
N TYR A 26 11.49 -44.85 -4.02
CA TYR A 26 11.64 -44.10 -2.76
C TYR A 26 10.45 -44.20 -1.79
N GLY A 27 9.38 -44.93 -2.18
CA GLY A 27 8.20 -45.17 -1.35
C GLY A 27 7.33 -43.92 -1.12
N PHE A 28 6.10 -44.14 -0.63
CA PHE A 28 5.07 -43.11 -0.37
C PHE A 28 5.60 -41.89 0.42
N PHE A 29 6.55 -42.10 1.32
CA PHE A 29 7.13 -41.05 2.17
C PHE A 29 7.90 -39.98 1.37
N ALA A 30 8.66 -40.35 0.34
CA ALA A 30 9.38 -39.38 -0.49
C ALA A 30 8.43 -38.52 -1.32
N PHE A 31 7.31 -39.09 -1.77
CA PHE A 31 6.27 -38.37 -2.48
C PHE A 31 5.58 -37.33 -1.59
N VAL A 32 5.26 -37.67 -0.34
CA VAL A 32 4.65 -36.73 0.62
C VAL A 32 5.60 -35.57 0.93
N ILE A 33 6.91 -35.82 1.09
CA ILE A 33 7.91 -34.75 1.32
C ILE A 33 8.01 -33.83 0.10
N LEU A 34 8.03 -34.38 -1.11
CA LEU A 34 8.14 -33.60 -2.34
C LEU A 34 6.90 -32.73 -2.57
N VAL A 35 5.69 -33.30 -2.38
CA VAL A 35 4.43 -32.55 -2.47
C VAL A 35 4.37 -31.48 -1.37
N GLY A 36 4.76 -31.81 -0.14
CA GLY A 36 4.83 -30.86 0.97
C GLY A 36 5.79 -29.71 0.69
N PHE A 37 6.96 -30.00 0.11
CA PHE A 37 7.93 -28.99 -0.31
C PHE A 37 7.39 -28.12 -1.45
N LEU A 38 6.71 -28.71 -2.44
CA LEU A 38 6.13 -27.98 -3.57
C LEU A 38 5.00 -27.06 -3.09
N VAL A 39 4.13 -27.53 -2.19
CA VAL A 39 3.10 -26.71 -1.53
C VAL A 39 3.74 -25.59 -0.70
N PHE A 40 4.79 -25.87 0.08
CA PHE A 40 5.52 -24.88 0.86
C PHE A 40 6.16 -23.80 -0.03
N VAL A 41 6.73 -24.17 -1.17
CA VAL A 41 7.31 -23.23 -2.16
C VAL A 41 6.21 -22.38 -2.80
N LEU A 42 5.06 -22.96 -3.17
CA LEU A 42 3.92 -22.21 -3.71
C LEU A 42 3.32 -21.25 -2.67
N TYR A 43 3.24 -21.68 -1.41
CA TYR A 43 2.78 -20.83 -0.30
C TYR A 43 3.74 -19.66 -0.05
N ARG A 44 5.06 -19.90 -0.09
CA ARG A 44 6.09 -18.84 -0.05
C ARG A 44 5.97 -17.88 -1.23
N LYS A 45 5.75 -18.38 -2.45
CA LYS A 45 5.66 -17.55 -3.66
C LYS A 45 4.41 -16.65 -3.65
N LYS A 46 3.26 -17.13 -3.15
CA LYS A 46 2.04 -16.33 -2.95
C LYS A 46 2.22 -15.26 -1.87
N LYS A 47 2.86 -15.60 -0.74
CA LYS A 47 3.19 -14.63 0.31
C LYS A 47 4.09 -13.51 -0.22
N ASN A 48 5.10 -13.84 -1.03
CA ASN A 48 6.01 -12.86 -1.64
C ASN A 48 5.34 -11.98 -2.72
N ALA A 49 4.30 -12.46 -3.40
CA ALA A 49 3.58 -11.68 -4.40
C ALA A 49 2.63 -10.65 -3.77
N ALA A 50 1.94 -11.02 -2.68
CA ALA A 50 1.13 -10.09 -1.89
C ALA A 50 1.99 -9.04 -1.15
N ASP A 51 3.22 -9.40 -0.79
CA ASP A 51 4.19 -8.49 -0.14
C ASP A 51 4.71 -7.41 -1.11
N LYS A 52 4.89 -7.72 -2.41
CA LYS A 52 5.39 -6.77 -3.41
C LYS A 52 4.48 -5.55 -3.65
N SER A 53 3.16 -5.65 -3.47
CA SER A 53 2.26 -4.49 -3.58
C SER A 53 2.34 -3.53 -2.39
N ASP A 54 2.82 -4.04 -1.24
CA ASP A 54 2.89 -3.31 0.02
C ASP A 54 4.30 -2.77 0.34
N GLN A 55 5.29 -3.11 -0.50
CA GLN A 55 6.66 -2.64 -0.38
C GLN A 55 6.83 -1.23 -0.95
N MET A 56 7.28 -0.30 -0.09
CA MET A 56 7.66 1.06 -0.51
C MET A 56 8.92 1.04 -1.39
N PRO A 57 8.99 1.87 -2.44
CA PRO A 57 10.10 1.87 -3.39
C PRO A 57 11.46 2.13 -2.71
N TYR A 58 12.54 1.60 -3.31
CA TYR A 58 13.91 1.91 -2.89
C TYR A 58 14.41 3.18 -3.58
N LEU A 59 15.12 4.03 -2.82
CA LEU A 59 15.71 5.29 -3.28
C LEU A 59 17.15 5.05 -3.76
N THR A 60 17.34 4.19 -4.77
CA THR A 60 18.67 3.89 -5.35
C THR A 60 19.23 5.07 -6.14
N LYS A 61 20.57 5.12 -6.32
CA LYS A 61 21.27 6.16 -7.09
C LYS A 61 20.75 6.29 -8.53
N ASP A 62 20.27 5.20 -9.12
CA ASP A 62 19.75 5.16 -10.49
C ASP A 62 18.52 6.05 -10.71
N LYS A 63 17.87 6.53 -9.65
CA LYS A 63 16.74 7.48 -9.74
C LYS A 63 17.15 8.96 -9.71
N GLU A 64 18.43 9.29 -9.54
CA GLU A 64 18.87 10.69 -9.57
C GLU A 64 18.55 11.37 -10.90
N ALA A 65 18.72 10.67 -12.03
CA ALA A 65 18.36 11.18 -13.35
C ALA A 65 16.86 11.51 -13.45
N HIS A 66 16.01 10.62 -12.93
CA HIS A 66 14.56 10.81 -12.90
C HIS A 66 14.15 12.05 -12.09
N TYR A 67 14.74 12.27 -10.91
CA TYR A 67 14.41 13.47 -10.12
C TYR A 67 14.95 14.76 -10.74
N ARG A 68 16.06 14.69 -11.49
CA ARG A 68 16.56 15.83 -12.29
C ARG A 68 15.61 16.17 -13.43
N GLU A 69 15.06 15.17 -14.13
CA GLU A 69 14.04 15.37 -15.17
C GLU A 69 12.78 16.03 -14.60
N LEU A 70 12.42 15.72 -13.36
CA LEU A 70 11.32 16.38 -12.64
C LEU A 70 11.66 17.82 -12.18
N GLY A 71 12.89 18.28 -12.43
CA GLY A 71 13.31 19.67 -12.22
C GLY A 71 13.85 19.98 -10.82
N LEU A 72 14.33 18.97 -10.07
CA LEU A 72 15.01 19.19 -8.79
C LEU A 72 16.50 19.48 -9.01
N SER A 73 17.05 20.41 -8.22
CA SER A 73 18.49 20.64 -8.11
C SER A 73 19.20 19.48 -7.39
N PRO A 74 20.52 19.32 -7.54
CA PRO A 74 21.28 18.27 -6.84
C PRO A 74 21.06 18.30 -5.32
N GLN A 75 21.05 19.49 -4.71
CA GLN A 75 20.87 19.67 -3.27
C GLN A 75 19.46 19.25 -2.82
N GLU A 76 18.43 19.61 -3.59
CA GLU A 76 17.05 19.18 -3.32
C GLU A 76 16.89 17.67 -3.45
N ILE A 77 17.57 17.04 -4.42
CA ILE A 77 17.57 15.59 -4.57
C ILE A 77 18.19 14.90 -3.36
N ASP A 78 19.33 15.39 -2.87
CA ASP A 78 19.99 14.82 -1.70
C ASP A 78 19.12 14.98 -0.44
N PHE A 79 18.54 16.16 -0.25
CA PHE A 79 17.60 16.42 0.84
C PHE A 79 16.37 15.50 0.75
N PHE A 80 15.72 15.45 -0.42
CA PHE A 80 14.56 14.59 -0.67
C PHE A 80 14.87 13.12 -0.35
N ARG A 81 15.98 12.59 -0.86
CA ARG A 81 16.37 11.19 -0.65
C ARG A 81 16.66 10.90 0.82
N SER A 82 17.33 11.82 1.52
CA SER A 82 17.60 11.68 2.96
C SER A 82 16.29 11.65 3.76
N THR A 83 15.41 12.60 3.50
CA THR A 83 14.09 12.72 4.16
C THR A 83 13.24 11.47 3.90
N MET A 84 13.12 11.04 2.65
CA MET A 84 12.34 9.85 2.30
C MET A 84 12.99 8.56 2.83
N SER A 85 14.32 8.48 2.91
CA SER A 85 14.98 7.33 3.55
C SER A 85 14.59 7.21 5.03
N THR A 86 14.54 8.33 5.75
CA THR A 86 14.10 8.38 7.15
C THR A 86 12.63 8.01 7.30
N ALA A 87 11.75 8.62 6.51
CA ALA A 87 10.32 8.33 6.53
C ALA A 87 10.04 6.85 6.24
N LYS A 88 10.75 6.24 5.29
CA LYS A 88 10.62 4.81 4.99
C LYS A 88 10.91 3.94 6.21
N LYS A 89 12.00 4.22 6.95
CA LYS A 89 12.35 3.48 8.17
C LYS A 89 11.27 3.64 9.23
N GLN A 90 10.79 4.86 9.44
CA GLN A 90 9.72 5.17 10.38
C GLN A 90 8.42 4.44 10.04
N ILE A 91 8.00 4.40 8.77
CA ILE A 91 6.78 3.70 8.34
C ILE A 91 6.91 2.18 8.56
N ILE A 92 8.09 1.59 8.29
CA ILE A 92 8.33 0.17 8.57
C ILE A 92 8.19 -0.10 10.07
N GLN A 93 8.84 0.71 10.91
CA GLN A 93 8.75 0.58 12.37
C GLN A 93 7.31 0.79 12.87
N LEU A 94 6.57 1.76 12.30
CA LEU A 94 5.16 1.98 12.61
C LEU A 94 4.33 0.74 12.32
N GLN A 95 4.52 0.13 11.14
CA GLN A 95 3.82 -1.09 10.75
C GLN A 95 4.14 -2.25 11.70
N GLU A 96 5.40 -2.43 12.06
CA GLU A 96 5.80 -3.45 13.02
C GLU A 96 5.12 -3.21 14.37
N ASN A 97 5.21 -1.98 14.90
CA ASN A 97 4.62 -1.62 16.18
C ASN A 97 3.09 -1.81 16.19
N MET A 98 2.39 -1.33 15.17
CA MET A 98 0.93 -1.44 15.08
C MET A 98 0.45 -2.90 15.08
N ASN A 99 1.24 -3.82 14.54
CA ASN A 99 0.91 -5.24 14.48
C ASN A 99 1.24 -6.02 15.77
N ARG A 100 2.00 -5.45 16.71
CA ARG A 100 2.46 -6.13 17.93
C ARG A 100 1.43 -6.18 19.07
N SER A 101 0.45 -5.28 19.09
CA SER A 101 -0.62 -5.28 20.10
C SER A 101 -1.99 -5.32 19.43
N THR A 102 -2.94 -6.06 20.02
CA THR A 102 -4.33 -6.09 19.55
C THR A 102 -4.97 -4.70 19.57
N LYS A 103 -4.61 -3.87 20.56
CA LYS A 103 -5.15 -2.52 20.69
C LYS A 103 -4.63 -1.60 19.59
N LEU A 104 -3.32 -1.61 19.35
CA LEU A 104 -2.70 -0.83 18.27
C LEU A 104 -3.19 -1.29 16.89
N ARG A 105 -3.32 -2.60 16.67
CA ARG A 105 -3.87 -3.16 15.43
C ARG A 105 -5.31 -2.73 15.19
N ALA A 106 -6.13 -2.62 16.24
CA ALA A 106 -7.48 -2.11 16.12
C ALA A 106 -7.52 -0.61 15.75
N ILE A 107 -6.56 0.19 16.23
CA ILE A 107 -6.40 1.58 15.81
C ILE A 107 -6.00 1.65 14.33
N ASP A 108 -5.02 0.86 13.91
CA ASP A 108 -4.56 0.82 12.52
C ASP A 108 -5.69 0.38 11.57
N LEU A 109 -6.47 -0.64 11.92
CA LEU A 109 -7.63 -1.08 11.13
C LEU A 109 -8.74 -0.04 11.02
N ARG A 110 -8.91 0.81 12.04
CA ARG A 110 -9.93 1.86 12.03
C ARG A 110 -9.52 3.05 11.16
N ASN A 111 -8.23 3.40 11.17
CA ASN A 111 -7.74 4.63 10.54
C ASN A 111 -6.92 4.38 9.26
N ASP A 112 -6.65 3.12 8.91
CA ASP A 112 -5.74 2.73 7.82
C ASP A 112 -4.33 3.35 7.97
N THR A 113 -3.86 3.62 9.19
CA THR A 113 -2.67 4.46 9.45
C THR A 113 -1.43 4.02 8.68
N THR A 114 -1.10 2.72 8.73
CA THR A 114 0.07 2.15 8.05
C THR A 114 -0.09 2.19 6.54
N LYS A 115 -1.27 1.85 6.03
CA LYS A 115 -1.61 1.86 4.61
C LYS A 115 -1.54 3.27 4.03
N VAL A 116 -2.13 4.25 4.72
CA VAL A 116 -2.13 5.67 4.32
C VAL A 116 -0.71 6.23 4.36
N SER A 117 0.06 5.94 5.42
CA SER A 117 1.46 6.38 5.49
C SER A 117 2.30 5.88 4.30
N LYS A 118 2.08 4.62 3.87
CA LYS A 118 2.74 4.06 2.68
C LYS A 118 2.23 4.69 1.38
N ALA A 119 0.94 5.01 1.29
CA ALA A 119 0.36 5.68 0.14
C ALA A 119 0.93 7.09 -0.01
N LEU A 120 0.95 7.88 1.05
CA LEU A 120 1.57 9.20 1.11
C LEU A 120 3.05 9.13 0.72
N PHE A 121 3.80 8.15 1.25
CA PHE A 121 5.18 7.90 0.84
C PHE A 121 5.33 7.66 -0.67
N LYS A 122 4.46 6.81 -1.25
CA LYS A 122 4.49 6.50 -2.68
C LYS A 122 4.17 7.75 -3.51
N GLU A 123 3.23 8.57 -3.06
CA GLU A 123 2.86 9.81 -3.73
C GLU A 123 4.01 10.81 -3.73
N LEU A 124 4.68 11.01 -2.59
CA LEU A 124 5.87 11.87 -2.52
C LEU A 124 7.04 11.35 -3.38
N VAL A 125 7.17 10.04 -3.56
CA VAL A 125 8.18 9.47 -4.48
C VAL A 125 7.81 9.70 -5.95
N LYS A 126 6.52 9.68 -6.28
CA LYS A 126 6.00 10.01 -7.61
C LYS A 126 6.16 11.50 -7.91
N GLU A 127 5.85 12.35 -6.92
CA GLU A 127 5.79 13.81 -7.04
C GLU A 127 6.68 14.49 -5.99
N PRO A 128 8.02 14.43 -6.15
CA PRO A 128 8.96 14.92 -5.15
C PRO A 128 8.86 16.43 -4.87
N LYS A 129 8.24 17.21 -5.78
CA LYS A 129 7.96 18.62 -5.56
C LYS A 129 6.90 18.87 -4.49
N LYS A 130 5.98 17.91 -4.25
CA LYS A 130 4.98 17.98 -3.17
C LYS A 130 5.59 17.78 -1.77
N LEU A 131 6.90 17.55 -1.64
CA LEU A 131 7.56 17.34 -0.34
C LEU A 131 7.28 18.48 0.66
N HIS A 132 7.20 19.72 0.19
CA HIS A 132 6.94 20.89 1.05
C HIS A 132 5.54 20.87 1.69
N LEU A 133 4.56 20.20 1.07
CA LEU A 133 3.22 20.04 1.61
C LEU A 133 3.18 18.98 2.73
N ALA A 134 4.13 18.03 2.73
CA ALA A 134 4.17 16.94 3.70
C ALA A 134 4.96 17.26 4.99
N ASN A 135 5.23 18.53 5.30
CA ASN A 135 6.07 18.91 6.44
C ASN A 135 5.53 18.38 7.78
N HIS A 136 4.23 18.51 8.04
CA HIS A 136 3.62 18.00 9.28
C HIS A 136 3.72 16.48 9.38
N PHE A 137 3.42 15.76 8.29
CA PHE A 137 3.58 14.32 8.23
C PHE A 137 5.03 13.91 8.55
N LEU A 138 6.00 14.44 7.81
CA LEU A 138 7.40 14.01 7.83
C LEU A 138 8.12 14.33 9.13
N TYR A 139 7.82 15.47 9.75
CA TYR A 139 8.59 15.99 10.88
C TYR A 139 7.83 16.00 12.21
N THR A 140 6.51 15.76 12.20
CA THR A 140 5.70 15.77 13.42
C THR A 140 4.87 14.50 13.55
N HIS A 141 3.90 14.26 12.67
CA HIS A 141 2.91 13.20 12.88
C HIS A 141 3.52 11.79 12.80
N LEU A 142 4.28 11.49 11.74
CA LEU A 142 4.91 10.17 11.56
C LEU A 142 5.99 9.88 12.64
N PRO A 143 6.95 10.78 12.94
CA PRO A 143 7.89 10.54 14.03
C PRO A 143 7.20 10.32 15.38
N ASN A 144 6.22 11.17 15.72
CA ASN A 144 5.55 11.10 17.02
C ASN A 144 4.74 9.82 17.20
N ILE A 145 4.04 9.34 16.17
CA ILE A 145 3.27 8.09 16.26
C ILE A 145 4.20 6.87 16.36
N VAL A 146 5.36 6.89 15.69
CA VAL A 146 6.38 5.83 15.80
C VAL A 146 6.96 5.78 17.22
N ASP A 147 7.33 6.93 17.78
CA ASP A 147 7.86 7.01 19.13
C ASP A 147 6.83 6.60 20.18
N LEU A 148 5.58 7.06 20.03
CA LEU A 148 4.52 6.78 21.00
C LEU A 148 4.09 5.32 20.95
N THR A 149 3.99 4.71 19.77
CA THR A 149 3.71 3.27 19.64
C THR A 149 4.85 2.42 20.21
N SER A 150 6.11 2.84 20.04
CA SER A 150 7.27 2.14 20.61
C SER A 150 7.22 2.16 22.16
N LYS A 151 7.02 3.35 22.75
CA LYS A 151 6.89 3.51 24.21
C LYS A 151 5.66 2.81 24.79
N HIS A 152 4.55 2.82 24.06
CA HIS A 152 3.34 2.09 24.44
C HIS A 152 3.62 0.59 24.57
N LEU A 153 4.27 -0.02 23.56
CA LEU A 153 4.61 -1.44 23.56
C LEU A 153 5.62 -1.80 24.66
N GLU A 154 6.58 -0.93 24.93
CA GLU A 154 7.56 -1.10 26.02
C GLU A 154 6.83 -1.20 27.37
N ILE A 155 5.96 -0.25 27.68
CA ILE A 155 5.19 -0.22 28.93
C ILE A 155 4.19 -1.37 29.00
N GLU A 156 3.55 -1.73 27.88
CA GLU A 156 2.63 -2.86 27.81
C GLU A 156 3.30 -4.18 28.20
N GLN A 157 4.61 -4.32 27.93
CA GLN A 157 5.41 -5.52 28.24
C GLN A 157 5.99 -5.54 29.66
N HIS A 158 5.87 -4.46 30.45
CA HIS A 158 6.37 -4.45 31.84
C HIS A 158 5.71 -5.55 32.70
N GLU A 159 6.51 -6.23 33.53
CA GLU A 159 6.02 -7.32 34.40
C GLU A 159 5.10 -6.81 35.52
N VAL A 160 5.46 -5.66 36.11
CA VAL A 160 4.68 -5.03 37.19
C VAL A 160 3.95 -3.81 36.62
N LYS A 161 2.63 -3.88 36.55
CA LYS A 161 1.75 -2.79 36.11
C LYS A 161 0.77 -2.45 37.23
N ASN A 162 0.68 -1.18 37.59
CA ASN A 162 -0.31 -0.68 38.55
C ASN A 162 -1.45 0.05 37.81
N LYS A 163 -2.47 0.49 38.55
CA LYS A 163 -3.63 1.20 37.98
C LYS A 163 -3.23 2.39 37.10
N GLN A 164 -2.29 3.22 37.59
CA GLN A 164 -1.80 4.39 36.87
C GLN A 164 -1.08 4.00 35.56
N THR A 165 -0.38 2.86 35.53
CA THR A 165 0.23 2.33 34.29
C THR A 165 -0.83 2.01 33.24
N TYR A 166 -1.93 1.36 33.63
CA TYR A 166 -3.02 1.06 32.70
C TYR A 166 -3.73 2.32 32.21
N GLU A 167 -3.94 3.31 33.07
CA GLU A 167 -4.50 4.62 32.67
C GLU A 167 -3.62 5.31 31.63
N LYS A 168 -2.29 5.26 31.78
CA LYS A 168 -1.35 5.82 30.78
C LYS A 168 -1.28 5.02 29.49
N LEU A 169 -1.45 3.70 29.54
CA LEU A 169 -1.60 2.87 28.33
C LEU A 169 -2.90 3.19 27.60
N GLU A 170 -3.98 3.51 28.32
CA GLU A 170 -5.23 3.96 27.72
C GLU A 170 -5.07 5.31 27.04
N GLU A 171 -4.54 6.31 27.75
CA GLU A 171 -4.31 7.67 27.24
C GLU A 171 -3.38 7.65 26.01
N SER A 172 -2.27 6.91 26.06
CA SER A 172 -1.37 6.78 24.91
C SER A 172 -2.06 6.16 23.69
N ALA A 173 -2.90 5.15 23.86
CA ALA A 173 -3.66 4.57 22.75
C ALA A 173 -4.66 5.56 22.14
N GLN A 174 -5.29 6.42 22.94
CA GLN A 174 -6.16 7.49 22.46
C GLN A 174 -5.38 8.54 21.65
N ILE A 175 -4.20 8.92 22.11
CA ILE A 175 -3.33 9.87 21.37
C ILE A 175 -2.83 9.23 20.07
N ILE A 176 -2.47 7.95 20.07
CA ILE A 176 -2.09 7.21 18.83
C ILE A 176 -3.26 7.21 17.82
N ASP A 177 -4.50 7.06 18.28
CA ASP A 177 -5.69 7.18 17.42
C ASP A 177 -5.87 8.59 16.83
N GLN A 178 -5.62 9.63 17.62
CA GLN A 178 -5.69 11.01 17.15
C GLN A 178 -4.58 11.32 16.12
N LEU A 179 -3.33 10.92 16.39
CA LEU A 179 -2.22 11.05 15.45
C LEU A 179 -2.51 10.27 14.15
N SER A 180 -3.15 9.11 14.24
CA SER A 180 -3.54 8.32 13.07
C SER A 180 -4.51 9.07 12.16
N LYS A 181 -5.45 9.83 12.73
CA LYS A 181 -6.37 10.69 11.96
C LYS A 181 -5.64 11.86 11.30
N LEU A 182 -4.67 12.46 12.01
CA LEU A 182 -3.85 13.53 11.43
C LEU A 182 -3.04 13.04 10.22
N VAL A 183 -2.44 11.84 10.30
CA VAL A 183 -1.76 11.21 9.15
C VAL A 183 -2.70 11.01 7.97
N LYS A 184 -3.97 10.69 8.23
CA LYS A 184 -4.98 10.58 7.17
C LYS A 184 -5.27 11.93 6.52
N ASN A 185 -5.42 12.99 7.32
CA ASN A 185 -5.60 14.34 6.81
C ASN A 185 -4.38 14.82 5.99
N ASP A 186 -3.16 14.52 6.45
CA ASP A 186 -1.95 14.85 5.69
C ASP A 186 -1.96 14.18 4.30
N TYR A 187 -2.46 12.95 4.20
CA TYR A 187 -2.57 12.27 2.91
C TYR A 187 -3.61 12.93 2.02
N GLU A 188 -4.78 13.30 2.57
CA GLU A 188 -5.83 14.00 1.85
C GLU A 188 -5.34 15.35 1.30
N GLU A 189 -4.51 16.09 2.05
CA GLU A 189 -3.87 17.33 1.59
C GLU A 189 -2.87 17.10 0.43
N ILE A 190 -2.14 15.98 0.44
CA ILE A 190 -1.17 15.67 -0.64
C ILE A 190 -1.84 15.29 -1.96
N VAL A 191 -3.04 14.69 -1.90
CA VAL A 191 -3.78 14.22 -3.07
C VAL A 191 -4.95 15.13 -3.46
N SER A 192 -5.10 16.29 -2.81
CA SER A 192 -6.23 17.20 -3.07
C SER A 192 -6.27 17.67 -4.52
N ASP A 193 -5.11 18.02 -5.08
CA ASP A 193 -5.00 18.51 -6.46
C ASP A 193 -5.53 17.47 -7.47
N ASP A 194 -5.21 16.19 -7.26
CA ASP A 194 -5.66 15.08 -8.10
C ASP A 194 -7.19 14.89 -8.02
N LEU A 195 -7.81 15.21 -6.89
CA LEU A 195 -9.26 15.16 -6.70
C LEU A 195 -9.97 16.34 -7.36
N ASP A 196 -9.39 17.54 -7.24
CA ASP A 196 -9.91 18.75 -7.88
C ASP A 196 -9.89 18.61 -9.42
N ASP A 197 -8.80 18.06 -9.97
CA ASP A 197 -8.69 17.76 -11.40
C ASP A 197 -9.77 16.76 -11.87
N LEU A 198 -10.01 15.70 -11.09
CA LEU A 198 -11.05 14.72 -11.38
C LEU A 198 -12.46 15.33 -11.37
N ASP A 199 -12.73 16.25 -10.44
CA ASP A 199 -14.03 16.93 -10.35
C ASP A 199 -14.28 17.85 -11.56
N VAL A 200 -13.23 18.51 -12.08
CA VAL A 200 -13.29 19.27 -13.33
C VAL A 200 -13.58 18.34 -14.52
N GLU A 201 -12.83 17.24 -14.66
CA GLU A 201 -13.04 16.26 -15.72
C GLU A 201 -14.45 15.66 -15.70
N MET A 202 -14.94 15.32 -14.51
CA MET A 202 -16.29 14.80 -14.31
C MET A 202 -17.35 15.85 -14.68
N SER A 203 -17.12 17.13 -14.38
CA SER A 203 -18.04 18.22 -14.74
C SER A 203 -18.12 18.42 -16.25
N ILE A 204 -16.99 18.36 -16.96
CA ILE A 204 -16.92 18.40 -18.43
C ILE A 204 -17.66 17.21 -19.04
N ALA A 205 -17.43 16.00 -18.50
CA ALA A 205 -18.11 14.79 -18.96
C ALA A 205 -19.63 14.87 -18.77
N LYS A 206 -20.10 15.32 -17.59
CA LYS A 206 -21.53 15.53 -17.30
C LYS A 206 -22.16 16.56 -18.24
N SER A 207 -21.47 17.66 -18.51
CA SER A 207 -21.94 18.68 -19.47
C SER A 207 -22.07 18.13 -20.88
N SER A 208 -21.06 17.36 -21.34
CA SER A 208 -21.06 16.71 -22.65
C SER A 208 -22.21 15.70 -22.80
N LEU A 209 -22.48 14.91 -21.75
CA LEU A 209 -23.62 13.98 -21.72
C LEU A 209 -24.95 14.73 -21.76
N SER A 210 -25.08 15.83 -21.03
CA SER A 210 -26.30 16.66 -20.98
C SER A 210 -26.56 17.36 -22.32
N GLN A 211 -25.51 17.87 -22.98
CA GLN A 211 -25.61 18.46 -24.32
C GLN A 211 -26.02 17.42 -25.37
N LYS A 212 -25.47 16.20 -25.30
CA LYS A 212 -25.85 15.11 -26.20
C LYS A 212 -27.31 14.70 -26.00
N ALA A 213 -27.77 14.56 -24.77
CA ALA A 213 -29.17 14.28 -24.45
C ALA A 213 -30.11 15.40 -24.97
N ALA A 214 -29.75 16.67 -24.79
CA ALA A 214 -30.54 17.81 -25.28
C ALA A 214 -30.58 17.89 -26.82
N THR A 215 -29.53 17.42 -27.51
CA THR A 215 -29.47 17.39 -28.97
C THR A 215 -30.27 16.22 -29.56
N GLU A 216 -30.37 15.11 -28.82
CA GLU A 216 -31.16 13.93 -29.20
C GLU A 216 -32.67 14.08 -28.89
N GLU A 217 -33.07 14.95 -27.95
CA GLU A 217 -34.48 15.25 -27.62
C GLU A 217 -35.12 16.36 -28.47
N SER A 218 -34.38 17.03 -29.36
CA SER A 218 -34.95 18.02 -30.28
C SER A 218 -35.75 17.30 -31.39
N PRO A 219 -37.09 17.42 -31.45
CA PRO A 219 -37.88 16.72 -32.45
C PRO A 219 -37.52 17.21 -33.84
N GLN A 220 -37.32 16.28 -34.79
CA GLN A 220 -37.43 16.61 -36.21
C GLN A 220 -38.83 17.17 -36.45
N VAL A 221 -38.92 18.49 -36.58
CA VAL A 221 -40.10 19.14 -37.14
C VAL A 221 -40.16 18.68 -38.59
N ASN A 222 -41.04 17.72 -38.87
CA ASN A 222 -41.42 17.35 -40.22
C ASN A 222 -41.94 18.60 -40.94
N GLU A 223 -41.14 19.12 -41.88
CA GLU A 223 -41.63 19.96 -42.97
C GLU A 223 -42.41 19.07 -43.94
N ASP A 224 -43.63 18.70 -43.55
CA ASP A 224 -44.66 18.22 -44.48
C ASP A 224 -45.93 19.04 -44.20
N GLN A 225 -45.96 20.27 -44.71
CA GLN A 225 -47.18 21.00 -45.09
C GLN A 225 -46.82 22.37 -45.68
N GLN A 226 -46.71 22.44 -47.01
CA GLN A 226 -47.54 23.28 -47.89
C GLN A 226 -47.21 23.06 -49.37
#